data_AF-A0A1Z8Q1W8-F1
#
_entry.id   AF-A0A1Z8Q1W8-F1
#
_cell.length_a   1.000
_cell.length_b   1.000
_cell.length_c   1.000
_cell.angle_alpha   90.00
_cell.angle_beta   90.00
_cell.angle_gamma   90.00
#
_symmetry.space_group_name_H-M   'P 1'
#
loop_
_entity.id
_entity.type
_entity.pdbx_description
1 polymer ?
#
loop_
_entity_poly.entity_id
_entity_poly.type
_entity_poly.pdbx_seq_one_letter_code
_entity_poly.pdbx_strand_id
1 'polypeptide(L)'
;MVNQTPHNSQQKNDATILPRERVMAINVLLKSTQNLIDIAEREAQFLAQNDMMNFYILQDEKAHITNRYEKLSSEFRERIVEFRGVDRSILERLEKAQIMLGEKTAENNVIVASMHDRAKQKTQSSLVTVQALAQQYQVNIDEQPASKHNGKGV
;
A
#
# COMPACT_ATOMS: atom_id res chain seq x y z
N MET A 1 -6.73 60.16 11.74
CA MET A 1 -5.48 59.41 12.00
C MET A 1 -5.91 57.96 12.20
N VAL A 2 -6.03 57.16 11.14
CA VAL A 2 -4.97 56.33 10.49
C VAL A 2 -4.07 55.61 11.50
N ASN A 3 -4.34 54.33 11.75
CA ASN A 3 -3.44 53.16 11.56
C ASN A 3 -4.05 51.94 12.31
N GLN A 4 -4.49 50.87 11.65
CA GLN A 4 -3.66 49.78 11.04
C GLN A 4 -2.85 49.05 12.12
N THR A 5 -2.85 47.73 12.34
CA THR A 5 -3.41 46.47 11.78
C THR A 5 -2.81 45.34 12.69
N PRO A 6 -2.87 44.02 12.44
CA PRO A 6 -3.79 43.20 11.65
C PRO A 6 -4.34 41.96 12.40
N HIS A 7 -5.54 41.52 12.02
CA HIS A 7 -5.92 40.11 12.08
C HIS A 7 -5.07 39.34 11.06
N ASN A 8 -4.10 38.56 11.53
CA ASN A 8 -3.40 37.58 10.71
C ASN A 8 -4.17 36.25 10.78
N SER A 9 -5.28 36.18 10.06
CA SER A 9 -5.93 34.90 9.76
C SER A 9 -5.17 34.27 8.61
N GLN A 10 -4.19 33.42 8.94
CA GLN A 10 -3.48 32.60 7.97
C GLN A 10 -4.49 31.83 7.12
N GLN A 11 -4.65 32.24 5.86
CA GLN A 11 -5.28 31.43 4.83
C GLN A 11 -4.44 30.15 4.68
N LYS A 12 -4.97 29.01 5.14
CA LYS A 12 -4.57 27.69 4.65
C LYS A 12 -4.89 27.65 3.15
N ASN A 13 -3.93 28.05 2.33
CA ASN A 13 -3.99 27.79 0.90
C ASN A 13 -3.65 26.31 0.68
N ASP A 14 -4.61 25.42 0.94
CA ASP A 14 -4.64 24.12 0.27
C ASP A 14 -4.86 24.42 -1.22
N ALA A 15 -3.76 24.56 -1.96
CA ALA A 15 -3.80 24.83 -3.38
C ALA A 15 -4.52 23.65 -4.06
N THR A 16 -5.75 23.90 -4.50
CA THR A 16 -6.57 22.93 -5.25
C THR A 16 -5.75 22.31 -6.38
N ILE A 17 -5.64 20.98 -6.40
CA ILE A 17 -4.86 20.27 -7.41
C ILE A 17 -5.68 19.85 -8.62
N LEU A 18 -7.02 19.87 -8.50
CA LEU A 18 -7.93 19.60 -9.60
C LEU A 18 -8.15 20.89 -10.41
N PRO A 19 -7.82 20.92 -11.70
CA PRO A 19 -8.03 22.09 -12.56
C PRO A 19 -9.46 22.63 -12.52
N ARG A 20 -9.62 23.94 -12.75
CA ARG A 20 -10.96 24.58 -12.80
C ARG A 20 -11.72 24.24 -14.09
N GLU A 21 -11.01 24.04 -15.19
CA GLU A 21 -11.63 23.65 -16.46
C GLU A 21 -12.10 22.20 -16.34
N ARG A 22 -13.38 21.97 -16.69
CA ARG A 22 -14.12 20.75 -16.36
C ARG A 22 -13.61 19.54 -17.13
N VAL A 23 -13.35 19.71 -18.42
CA VAL A 23 -12.85 18.62 -19.29
C VAL A 23 -11.43 18.24 -18.88
N MET A 24 -10.58 19.22 -18.59
CA MET A 24 -9.23 19.04 -18.11
C MET A 24 -9.19 18.36 -16.74
N ALA A 25 -10.07 18.74 -15.82
CA ALA A 25 -10.20 18.10 -14.52
C ALA A 25 -10.57 16.61 -14.63
N ILE A 26 -11.54 16.27 -15.47
CA ILE A 26 -11.91 14.85 -15.71
C ILE A 26 -10.76 14.10 -16.38
N ASN A 27 -10.04 14.71 -17.33
CA ASN A 27 -8.87 14.08 -17.94
C ASN A 27 -7.72 13.85 -16.95
N VAL A 28 -7.51 14.77 -15.99
CA VAL A 28 -6.52 14.59 -14.93
C VAL A 28 -6.91 13.43 -14.01
N LEU A 29 -8.18 13.31 -13.64
CA LEU A 29 -8.69 12.16 -12.91
C LEU A 29 -8.51 10.87 -13.70
N LEU A 30 -8.92 10.85 -14.97
CA LEU A 30 -8.80 9.68 -15.83
C LEU A 30 -7.34 9.21 -15.93
N LYS A 31 -6.39 10.14 -16.12
CA LYS A 31 -4.96 9.84 -16.14
C LYS A 31 -4.48 9.29 -14.80
N SER A 32 -4.92 9.87 -13.68
CA SER A 32 -4.57 9.38 -12.35
C SER A 32 -5.13 7.98 -12.09
N THR A 33 -6.35 7.69 -12.54
CA THR A 33 -6.96 6.36 -12.47
C THR A 33 -6.19 5.36 -13.33
N GLN A 34 -5.83 5.72 -14.56
CA GLN A 34 -5.03 4.85 -15.43
C GLN A 34 -3.66 4.52 -14.82
N ASN A 35 -2.97 5.51 -14.25
CA ASN A 35 -1.71 5.26 -13.56
C ASN A 35 -1.86 4.25 -12.41
N LEU A 36 -2.98 4.28 -11.68
CA LEU A 36 -3.25 3.29 -10.63
C LEU A 36 -3.57 1.91 -11.19
N ILE A 37 -4.24 1.82 -12.35
CA ILE A 37 -4.44 0.55 -13.07
C ILE A 37 -3.08 -0.03 -13.47
N ASP A 38 -2.21 0.77 -14.07
CA ASP A 38 -0.88 0.34 -14.50
C ASP A 38 -0.01 -0.12 -13.30
N ILE A 39 -0.16 0.52 -12.13
CA ILE A 39 0.46 0.06 -10.88
C ILE A 39 -0.12 -1.29 -10.47
N ALA A 40 -1.44 -1.46 -10.47
CA ALA A 40 -2.08 -2.72 -10.10
C ALA A 40 -1.68 -3.85 -11.05
N GLU A 41 -1.53 -3.60 -12.35
CA GLU A 41 -1.04 -4.60 -13.31
C GLU A 41 0.43 -4.98 -13.04
N ARG A 42 1.29 -3.99 -12.76
CA ARG A 42 2.69 -4.25 -12.34
C ARG A 42 2.76 -5.04 -11.04
N GLU A 43 1.92 -4.73 -10.06
CA GLU A 43 1.80 -5.52 -8.83
C GLU A 43 1.44 -6.98 -9.13
N ALA A 44 0.43 -7.21 -9.98
CA ALA A 44 0.02 -8.55 -10.37
C ALA A 44 1.19 -9.33 -11.01
N GLN A 45 1.96 -8.67 -11.88
CA GLN A 45 3.13 -9.24 -12.52
C GLN A 45 4.22 -9.63 -11.52
N PHE A 46 4.57 -8.73 -10.58
CA PHE A 46 5.58 -9.02 -9.57
C PHE A 46 5.13 -10.13 -8.61
N LEU A 47 3.85 -10.14 -8.21
CA LEU A 47 3.27 -11.22 -7.41
C LEU A 47 3.33 -12.57 -8.14
N ALA A 48 2.98 -12.61 -9.42
CA ALA A 48 3.03 -13.83 -10.24
C ALA A 48 4.46 -14.38 -10.39
N GLN A 49 5.45 -13.48 -10.44
CA GLN A 49 6.86 -13.84 -10.55
C GLN A 49 7.55 -14.12 -9.20
N ASN A 50 6.84 -13.96 -8.08
CA ASN A 50 7.40 -13.94 -6.73
C ASN A 50 8.54 -12.92 -6.55
N ASP A 51 8.54 -11.84 -7.33
CA ASP A 51 9.53 -10.77 -7.26
C ASP A 51 9.16 -9.79 -6.15
N MET A 52 9.39 -10.22 -4.90
CA MET A 52 9.02 -9.45 -3.72
C MET A 52 9.84 -8.17 -3.55
N MET A 53 11.04 -8.11 -4.16
CA MET A 53 11.89 -6.93 -4.11
C MET A 53 11.29 -5.80 -4.95
N ASN A 54 10.96 -6.06 -6.21
CA ASN A 54 10.31 -5.06 -7.06
C ASN A 54 8.87 -4.76 -6.60
N PHE A 55 8.16 -5.76 -6.07
CA PHE A 55 6.86 -5.54 -5.43
C PHE A 55 6.95 -4.53 -4.27
N TYR A 56 7.97 -4.63 -3.41
CA TYR A 56 8.18 -3.72 -2.29
C TYR A 56 8.53 -2.30 -2.78
N ILE A 57 9.45 -2.17 -3.74
CA ILE A 57 9.83 -0.88 -4.32
C ILE A 57 8.61 -0.17 -4.95
N LEU A 58 7.73 -0.93 -5.61
CA LEU A 58 6.51 -0.40 -6.24
C LEU A 58 5.55 0.24 -5.22
N GLN A 59 5.58 -0.17 -3.94
CA GLN A 59 4.67 0.35 -2.92
C GLN A 59 4.86 1.85 -2.65
N ASP A 60 6.08 2.37 -2.75
CA ASP A 60 6.35 3.80 -2.57
C ASP A 60 5.73 4.62 -3.71
N GLU A 61 5.86 4.14 -4.95
CA GLU A 61 5.24 4.74 -6.14
C GLU A 61 3.71 4.70 -6.02
N LYS A 62 3.16 3.55 -5.62
CA LYS A 62 1.72 3.35 -5.39
C LYS A 62 1.18 4.30 -4.32
N ALA A 63 1.89 4.47 -3.21
CA ALA A 63 1.49 5.38 -2.14
C ALA A 63 1.46 6.83 -2.63
N HIS A 64 2.46 7.26 -3.40
CA HIS A 64 2.49 8.61 -3.96
C HIS A 64 1.30 8.87 -4.91
N ILE A 65 1.04 7.96 -5.84
CA ILE A 65 -0.04 8.11 -6.81
C ILE A 65 -1.41 8.01 -6.13
N THR A 66 -1.59 7.09 -5.18
CA THR A 66 -2.84 6.94 -4.42
C THR A 66 -3.16 8.21 -3.64
N ASN A 67 -2.20 8.77 -2.91
CA ASN A 67 -2.38 10.03 -2.17
C ASN A 67 -2.82 11.18 -3.08
N ARG A 68 -2.26 11.25 -4.29
CA ARG A 68 -2.66 12.26 -5.28
C ARG A 68 -4.07 12.01 -5.82
N TYR A 69 -4.38 10.76 -6.16
CA TYR A 69 -5.71 10.37 -6.63
C TYR A 69 -6.79 10.65 -5.59
N GLU A 70 -6.54 10.34 -4.32
CA GLU A 70 -7.47 10.62 -3.22
C GLU A 70 -7.82 12.10 -3.14
N LYS A 71 -6.82 12.98 -3.19
CA LYS A 71 -7.03 14.44 -3.22
C LYS A 71 -7.82 14.88 -4.44
N LEU A 72 -7.45 14.43 -5.65
CA LEU A 72 -8.19 14.75 -6.88
C LEU A 72 -9.65 14.29 -6.79
N SER A 73 -9.88 13.08 -6.26
CA SER A 73 -11.22 12.52 -6.11
C SER A 73 -12.06 13.26 -5.07
N SER A 74 -11.43 13.76 -3.99
CA SER A 74 -12.10 14.57 -2.97
C SER A 74 -12.57 15.90 -3.56
N GLU A 75 -11.66 16.63 -4.21
CA GLU A 75 -11.98 17.91 -4.86
C GLU A 75 -13.05 17.73 -5.94
N PHE A 76 -13.03 16.61 -6.68
CA PHE A 76 -14.06 16.29 -7.65
C PHE A 76 -15.43 16.09 -7.02
N ARG A 77 -15.50 15.35 -5.90
CA ARG A 77 -16.76 15.13 -5.17
C ARG A 77 -17.31 16.43 -4.59
N GLU A 78 -16.44 17.27 -4.04
CA GLU A 78 -16.82 18.59 -3.52
C GLU A 78 -17.40 19.50 -4.62
N ARG A 79 -16.88 19.38 -5.84
CA ARG A 79 -17.28 20.20 -7.00
C ARG A 79 -18.21 19.48 -7.98
N ILE A 80 -18.88 18.40 -7.57
CA ILE A 80 -19.63 17.51 -8.47
C ILE A 80 -20.69 18.25 -9.32
N VAL A 81 -21.27 19.33 -8.78
CA VAL A 81 -22.28 20.15 -9.46
C VAL A 81 -21.69 20.91 -10.65
N GLU A 82 -20.41 21.28 -10.61
CA GLU A 82 -19.72 22.00 -11.69
C GLU A 82 -19.60 21.14 -12.95
N PHE A 83 -19.49 19.82 -12.78
CA PHE A 83 -19.34 18.85 -13.87
C PHE A 83 -20.67 18.50 -14.57
N ARG A 84 -21.80 19.09 -14.15
CA ARG A 84 -23.07 18.95 -14.84
C ARG A 84 -22.97 19.52 -16.26
N GLY A 85 -23.38 18.73 -17.25
CA GLY A 85 -23.34 19.11 -18.66
C GLY A 85 -21.99 18.91 -19.34
N VAL A 86 -21.01 18.27 -18.68
CA VAL A 86 -19.87 17.71 -19.39
C VAL A 86 -20.35 16.56 -20.30
N ASP A 87 -19.66 16.36 -21.42
CA ASP A 87 -19.90 15.25 -22.34
C ASP A 87 -20.04 13.92 -21.58
N ARG A 88 -21.12 13.20 -21.85
CA ARG A 88 -21.40 11.91 -21.21
C ARG A 88 -20.30 10.89 -21.50
N SER A 89 -19.71 10.91 -22.69
CA SER A 89 -18.70 9.93 -23.11
C SER A 89 -17.42 10.00 -22.26
N ILE A 90 -17.01 11.19 -21.80
CA ILE A 90 -15.81 11.32 -20.95
C ILE A 90 -16.08 10.85 -19.53
N LEU A 91 -17.30 11.05 -19.02
CA LEU A 91 -17.72 10.53 -17.71
C LEU A 91 -17.82 8.99 -17.74
N GLU A 92 -18.39 8.41 -18.80
CA GLU A 92 -18.44 6.95 -18.98
C GLU A 92 -17.04 6.33 -19.07
N ARG A 93 -16.08 7.01 -19.71
CA ARG A 93 -14.68 6.57 -19.73
C ARG A 93 -14.04 6.59 -18.34
N LEU A 94 -14.32 7.64 -17.55
CA LEU A 94 -13.82 7.73 -16.17
C LEU A 94 -14.42 6.62 -15.31
N GLU A 95 -15.73 6.37 -15.41
CA GLU A 95 -16.42 5.30 -14.68
C GLU A 95 -15.83 3.93 -15.02
N LYS A 96 -15.68 3.63 -16.32
CA LYS A 96 -15.07 2.36 -16.76
C LYS A 96 -13.65 2.17 -16.21
N ALA A 97 -12.84 3.22 -16.21
CA ALA A 97 -11.49 3.16 -15.64
C ALA A 97 -11.55 2.92 -14.12
N GLN A 98 -12.46 3.55 -13.39
CA GLN A 98 -12.61 3.35 -11.95
C GLN A 98 -13.10 1.94 -11.59
N ILE A 99 -14.02 1.37 -12.38
CA ILE A 99 -14.45 -0.03 -12.25
C ILE A 99 -13.27 -0.97 -12.45
N MET A 100 -12.52 -0.80 -13.55
CA MET A 100 -11.35 -1.62 -13.87
C MET A 100 -10.28 -1.54 -12.78
N LEU A 101 -10.02 -0.35 -12.24
CA LEU A 101 -9.12 -0.18 -11.09
C LEU A 101 -9.59 -0.98 -9.87
N GLY A 102 -10.89 -0.95 -9.58
CA GLY A 102 -11.50 -1.72 -8.49
C GLY A 102 -11.31 -3.22 -8.68
N GLU A 103 -11.59 -3.73 -9.88
CA GLU A 103 -11.41 -5.14 -10.24
C GLU A 103 -9.94 -5.58 -10.07
N LYS A 104 -8.99 -4.84 -10.66
CA LYS A 104 -7.55 -5.17 -10.59
C LYS A 104 -7.01 -5.14 -9.17
N THR A 105 -7.43 -4.15 -8.37
CA THR A 105 -7.02 -4.07 -6.96
C THR A 105 -7.59 -5.22 -6.15
N ALA A 106 -8.84 -5.61 -6.39
CA ALA A 106 -9.46 -6.76 -5.72
C ALA A 106 -8.75 -8.08 -6.07
N GLU A 107 -8.43 -8.30 -7.35
CA GLU A 107 -7.65 -9.45 -7.81
C GLU A 107 -6.31 -9.55 -7.06
N ASN A 108 -5.55 -8.45 -6.98
CA ASN A 108 -4.27 -8.42 -6.28
C ASN A 108 -4.40 -8.72 -4.78
N ASN A 109 -5.41 -8.16 -4.13
CA ASN A 109 -5.65 -8.38 -2.70
C ASN A 109 -5.92 -9.86 -2.39
N VAL A 110 -6.63 -10.58 -3.27
CA VAL A 110 -6.85 -12.02 -3.13
C VAL A 110 -5.52 -12.79 -3.21
N ILE A 111 -4.63 -12.42 -4.14
CA ILE A 111 -3.32 -13.05 -4.28
C ILE A 111 -2.49 -12.83 -3.01
N VAL A 112 -2.41 -11.59 -2.52
CA VAL A 112 -1.66 -11.24 -1.30
C VAL A 112 -2.20 -11.98 -0.08
N ALA A 113 -3.52 -12.04 0.09
CA ALA A 113 -4.16 -12.80 1.17
C ALA A 113 -3.77 -14.29 1.12
N SER A 114 -3.81 -14.91 -0.06
CA SER A 114 -3.40 -16.30 -0.24
C SER A 114 -1.92 -16.55 0.09
N MET A 115 -1.05 -15.58 -0.16
CA MET A 115 0.37 -15.67 0.15
C MET A 115 0.60 -15.60 1.66
N HIS A 116 -0.09 -14.69 2.33
CA HIS A 116 -0.09 -14.57 3.79
C HIS A 116 -0.55 -15.88 4.46
N ASP A 117 -1.66 -16.46 4.00
CA ASP A 117 -2.19 -17.70 4.57
C ASP A 117 -1.22 -18.88 4.38
N ARG A 118 -0.59 -18.99 3.21
CA ARG A 118 0.47 -19.98 2.96
C ARG A 118 1.67 -19.78 3.86
N ALA A 119 2.10 -18.54 4.09
CA ALA A 119 3.20 -18.23 5.00
C ALA A 119 2.87 -18.60 6.46
N LYS A 120 1.63 -18.32 6.90
CA LYS A 120 1.13 -18.69 8.22
C LYS A 120 1.12 -20.21 8.42
N GLN A 121 0.58 -20.95 7.45
CA GLN A 121 0.56 -22.42 7.49
C GLN A 121 1.98 -23.01 7.55
N LYS A 122 2.90 -22.52 6.71
CA LYS A 122 4.31 -22.96 6.73
C LYS A 122 4.97 -22.71 8.09
N THR A 123 4.72 -21.56 8.70
CA THR A 123 5.25 -21.21 10.02
C THR A 123 4.71 -22.16 11.09
N GLN A 124 3.39 -22.40 11.09
CA GLN A 124 2.76 -23.32 12.03
C GLN A 124 3.29 -24.75 11.89
N SER A 125 3.38 -25.27 10.65
CA SER A 125 3.95 -26.60 10.40
C SER A 125 5.40 -26.69 10.88
N SER A 126 6.22 -25.66 10.63
CA SER A 126 7.61 -25.63 11.08
C SER A 126 7.72 -25.65 12.60
N LEU A 127 6.89 -24.90 13.31
CA LEU A 127 6.85 -24.90 14.78
C LEU A 127 6.48 -26.27 15.34
N VAL A 128 5.48 -26.94 14.73
CA VAL A 128 5.10 -28.31 15.12
C VAL A 128 6.24 -29.29 14.86
N THR A 129 6.93 -29.18 13.73
CA THR A 129 8.11 -30.01 13.42
C THR A 129 9.24 -29.78 14.44
N VAL A 130 9.55 -28.52 14.77
CA VAL A 130 10.56 -28.20 15.78
C VAL A 130 10.17 -28.74 17.15
N GLN A 131 8.90 -28.63 17.54
CA GLN A 131 8.39 -29.21 18.80
C GLN A 131 8.51 -30.73 18.84
N ALA A 132 8.14 -31.41 17.75
CA ALA A 132 8.27 -32.86 17.65
C ALA A 132 9.74 -33.32 17.72
N LEU A 133 10.64 -32.60 17.04
CA LEU A 133 12.08 -32.85 17.12
C LEU A 133 12.62 -32.60 18.53
N ALA A 134 12.22 -31.53 19.20
CA ALA A 134 12.63 -31.24 20.58
C ALA A 134 12.09 -32.27 21.60
N GLN A 135 10.93 -32.87 21.35
CA GLN A 135 10.41 -33.98 22.16
C GLN A 135 11.15 -35.29 21.91
N GLN A 136 11.55 -35.54 20.66
CA GLN A 136 12.29 -36.74 20.27
C GLN A 136 13.75 -36.69 20.75
N TYR A 137 14.35 -35.50 20.79
CA TYR A 137 15.67 -35.24 21.35
C TYR A 137 15.50 -34.43 22.63
N GLN A 138 15.26 -35.10 23.77
CA GLN A 138 15.48 -34.45 25.07
C GLN A 138 16.92 -33.91 25.07
N VAL A 139 17.07 -32.61 24.83
CA VAL A 139 18.36 -31.96 24.91
C VAL A 139 18.75 -32.00 26.38
N ASN A 140 19.63 -32.93 26.72
CA ASN A 140 20.17 -33.07 28.06
C ASN A 140 21.17 -31.92 28.26
N ILE A 141 20.65 -30.73 28.60
CA ILE A 141 21.46 -29.54 28.92
C ILE A 141 22.01 -29.72 30.35
N ASP A 142 22.77 -30.79 30.61
CA ASP A 142 23.38 -31.02 31.93
C ASP A 142 24.82 -31.54 31.85
N GLU A 143 25.43 -31.61 30.67
CA GLU A 143 26.88 -31.85 30.57
C GLU A 143 27.63 -30.54 30.32
N GLN A 144 27.71 -29.72 31.39
CA GLN A 144 28.89 -28.87 31.55
C GLN A 144 30.11 -29.81 31.67
N PRO A 145 31.17 -29.65 30.86
CA PRO A 145 32.42 -30.34 31.16
C PRO A 145 32.93 -29.79 32.49
N ALA A 146 32.84 -30.61 33.54
CA ALA A 146 33.41 -30.30 34.84
C ALA A 146 34.89 -29.93 34.65
N SER A 147 35.18 -28.63 34.74
CA SER A 147 36.53 -28.11 34.87
C SER A 147 37.11 -28.73 36.13
N LYS A 148 37.96 -29.76 35.97
CA LYS A 148 38.75 -30.32 37.07
C LYS A 148 39.80 -29.29 37.48
N HIS A 149 39.39 -28.38 38.36
CA HIS A 149 40.29 -27.59 39.17
C HIS A 149 40.75 -28.45 40.33
N ASN A 150 41.94 -29.06 40.24
CA ASN A 150 42.63 -29.62 41.40
C ASN A 150 43.95 -28.88 41.58
N GLY A 151 43.95 -27.93 42.52
CA GLY A 151 45.15 -27.35 43.08
C GLY A 151 45.65 -28.13 44.31
N LYS A 152 46.97 -28.38 44.29
CA LYS A 152 47.94 -28.42 45.40
C LYS A 152 48.02 -29.60 46.40
N GLY A 153 49.29 -29.97 46.64
CA GLY A 153 49.83 -30.78 47.75
C GLY A 153 50.41 -32.09 47.21
N VAL A 154 51.73 -32.34 47.15
CA VAL A 154 52.86 -31.99 48.03
C VAL A 154 54.11 -31.77 47.18
#